data_AF-E4YFU1-F1
#
_entry.id   AF-E4YFU1-F1
#
_cell.length_a   1.000
_cell.length_b   1.000
_cell.length_c   1.000
_cell.angle_alpha   90.00
_cell.angle_beta   90.00
_cell.angle_gamma   90.00
#
_symmetry.space_group_name_H-M   'P 1'
#
loop_
_entity.id
_entity.type
_entity.pdbx_description
1 polymer ?
#
loop_
_entity_poly.entity_id
_entity_poly.type
_entity_poly.pdbx_seq_one_letter_code
_entity_poly.pdbx_strand_id
1 'polypeptide(L)'
;MEEAVVVLKTNEKEKSSSVPSDEAIRNVEISTMRISDGKQRKEKQRLWLKRPMTARLVFHGKSSEKKMVLLEGRAPAQATKDGTRLVKVRQSTISTHDIDFVDEKREVTCPCLLGQEALFEMVNDQHGEETIAPGTRIVANTFSPVEFGQTALERKGGRWAGSWGTHVLLTSESFIVEIPEGLSEFAATTAHTMALAWAACRDILERDEPATIVVQGAGLLGLYCCAILSRHAFSVFCTEKSSKRLRLVTEFGGVPLHPSLAGPIDSKASTVIECCGDPLAPSQAYNWMGTGSRYIIMGLSGSQEKISLSGAQIIKKGITIMGVDRYTNEDLESAVEFLSLNQTRYPWHKLAGPNFDLHEWESAFSTVRAGEYYRSLFRPLSEIKERTASATALALEKEMSLQTSSAPEPKSVSDSQIPL
;
A
#
# COMPACT_ATOMS: atom_id res chain seq x y z
N MET A 1 -20.97 -1.34 -36.91
CA MET A 1 -19.87 -2.18 -37.45
C MET A 1 -18.89 -1.25 -38.12
N GLU A 2 -17.60 -1.54 -37.89
CA GLU A 2 -16.41 -0.83 -38.37
C GLU A 2 -16.25 0.61 -37.87
N GLU A 3 -15.28 0.84 -36.96
CA GLU A 3 -14.41 2.03 -37.05
C GLU A 3 -13.24 1.98 -36.03
N ALA A 4 -12.04 2.08 -36.63
CA ALA A 4 -10.73 2.49 -36.12
C ALA A 4 -10.23 1.91 -34.77
N VAL A 5 -9.53 0.78 -34.90
CA VAL A 5 -8.45 0.38 -33.99
C VAL A 5 -7.16 0.90 -34.59
N VAL A 6 -6.35 1.65 -33.84
CA VAL A 6 -4.90 1.70 -34.14
C VAL A 6 -4.31 0.43 -33.54
N VAL A 7 -4.38 -0.66 -34.29
CA VAL A 7 -3.43 -1.76 -34.13
C VAL A 7 -2.19 -1.30 -34.87
N LEU A 8 -1.05 -1.21 -34.19
CA LEU A 8 0.24 -1.17 -34.87
C LEU A 8 0.40 -2.50 -35.63
N LYS A 9 -0.08 -2.57 -36.87
CA LYS A 9 0.35 -3.60 -37.80
C LYS A 9 1.74 -3.19 -38.29
N THR A 10 2.75 -3.88 -37.79
CA THR A 10 4.06 -3.94 -38.42
C THR A 10 3.88 -4.56 -39.81
N ASN A 11 3.90 -3.74 -40.86
CA ASN A 11 4.27 -4.23 -42.18
C ASN A 11 5.80 -4.17 -42.25
N GLU A 12 6.40 -5.33 -42.51
CA GLU A 12 7.80 -5.46 -42.89
C GLU A 12 8.08 -4.57 -44.10
N LYS A 13 8.66 -3.40 -43.86
CA LYS A 13 9.86 -2.87 -44.52
C LYS A 13 10.01 -1.40 -44.15
N GLU A 14 11.28 -1.05 -43.95
CA GLU A 14 11.83 0.29 -43.74
C GLU A 14 11.88 0.83 -42.31
N LYS A 15 13.09 0.69 -41.78
CA LYS A 15 13.69 1.43 -40.66
C LYS A 15 13.43 2.93 -40.82
N SER A 16 12.73 3.55 -39.87
CA SER A 16 13.22 4.81 -39.28
C SER A 16 12.54 5.07 -37.94
N SER A 17 13.37 5.43 -36.97
CA SER A 17 13.06 5.80 -35.61
C SER A 17 12.35 7.16 -35.54
N SER A 18 11.17 7.23 -34.93
CA SER A 18 10.74 8.46 -34.27
C SER A 18 9.65 8.17 -33.22
N VAL A 19 9.93 8.60 -32.00
CA VAL A 19 9.00 8.73 -30.87
C VAL A 19 7.81 9.61 -31.30
N PRO A 20 6.55 9.34 -30.91
CA PRO A 20 5.43 10.21 -31.27
C PRO A 20 5.54 11.53 -30.49
N SER A 21 5.30 12.65 -31.17
CA SER A 21 5.24 13.97 -30.54
C SER A 21 4.00 14.12 -29.63
N ASP A 22 4.09 14.98 -28.62
CA ASP A 22 2.99 15.34 -27.68
C ASP A 22 1.67 15.73 -28.36
N GLU A 23 1.73 16.13 -29.63
CA GLU A 23 0.58 16.51 -30.44
C GLU A 23 -0.27 15.31 -30.88
N ALA A 24 0.35 14.13 -31.06
CA ALA A 24 -0.36 12.90 -31.39
C ALA A 24 -1.19 12.36 -30.20
N ILE A 25 -0.72 12.54 -28.97
CA ILE A 25 -1.45 12.15 -27.75
C ILE A 25 -2.67 13.04 -27.53
N ARG A 26 -2.58 14.35 -27.81
CA ARG A 26 -3.72 15.27 -27.74
C ARG A 26 -4.85 14.93 -28.72
N ASN A 27 -4.53 14.35 -29.87
CA ASN A 27 -5.51 14.08 -30.93
C ASN A 27 -6.20 12.70 -30.81
N VAL A 28 -5.64 11.76 -30.05
CA VAL A 28 -6.21 10.40 -29.89
C VAL A 28 -7.42 10.37 -28.95
N GLU A 29 -7.56 11.29 -27.99
CA GLU A 29 -8.68 11.28 -27.03
C GLU A 29 -9.86 12.21 -27.37
N ILE A 30 -9.80 12.96 -28.49
CA ILE A 30 -10.88 13.85 -28.94
C ILE A 30 -11.74 13.20 -30.05
N SER A 31 -11.25 12.12 -30.68
CA SER A 31 -11.82 11.57 -31.92
C SER A 31 -13.09 10.72 -31.77
N THR A 32 -13.58 10.46 -30.55
CA THR A 32 -14.77 9.61 -30.34
C THR A 32 -16.10 10.36 -30.10
N MET A 33 -16.16 11.68 -30.27
CA MET A 33 -17.41 12.43 -30.05
C MET A 33 -18.05 12.91 -31.36
N ARG A 34 -18.89 12.07 -31.99
CA ARG A 34 -19.96 12.59 -32.87
C ARG A 34 -21.04 13.23 -31.99
N ILE A 35 -21.00 14.56 -31.83
CA ILE A 35 -22.09 15.34 -31.22
C ILE A 35 -22.39 16.53 -32.14
N SER A 36 -23.66 16.65 -32.50
CA SER A 36 -24.21 17.54 -33.53
C SER A 36 -24.46 18.99 -33.10
N ASP A 37 -24.00 19.44 -31.92
CA ASP A 37 -24.32 20.79 -31.42
C ASP A 37 -23.12 21.54 -30.82
N GLY A 38 -22.76 22.67 -31.45
CA GLY A 38 -21.53 23.44 -31.18
C GLY A 38 -21.50 24.12 -29.80
N LYS A 39 -22.66 24.37 -29.19
CA LYS A 39 -22.75 25.02 -27.86
C LYS A 39 -22.43 24.03 -26.73
N GLN A 40 -23.00 22.82 -26.82
CA GLN A 40 -22.69 21.72 -25.89
C GLN A 40 -21.22 21.28 -25.97
N ARG A 41 -20.62 21.33 -27.17
CA ARG A 41 -19.20 21.03 -27.38
C ARG A 41 -18.28 21.98 -26.61
N LYS A 42 -18.54 23.30 -26.66
CA LYS A 42 -17.75 24.31 -25.94
C LYS A 42 -17.87 24.17 -24.42
N GLU A 43 -19.06 23.87 -23.92
CA GLU A 43 -19.30 23.67 -22.48
C GLU A 43 -18.61 22.41 -21.95
N LYS A 44 -18.73 21.28 -22.65
CA LYS A 44 -18.01 20.03 -22.31
C LYS A 44 -16.50 20.22 -22.35
N GLN A 45 -15.98 20.94 -23.34
CA GLN A 45 -14.56 21.26 -23.43
C GLN A 45 -14.08 22.13 -22.26
N ARG A 46 -14.88 23.13 -21.86
CA ARG A 46 -14.59 23.97 -20.68
C ARG A 46 -14.57 23.16 -19.39
N LEU A 47 -15.52 22.23 -19.21
CA LEU A 47 -15.57 21.34 -18.05
C LEU A 47 -14.38 20.37 -18.02
N TRP A 48 -13.98 19.86 -19.19
CA TRP A 48 -12.81 18.99 -19.31
C TRP A 48 -11.51 19.70 -18.91
N LEU A 49 -11.31 20.95 -19.35
CA LEU A 49 -10.12 21.74 -19.02
C LEU A 49 -9.99 22.08 -17.52
N LYS A 50 -11.08 22.01 -16.75
CA LYS A 50 -11.07 22.23 -15.29
C LYS A 50 -10.68 20.99 -14.48
N ARG A 51 -10.57 19.82 -15.11
CA ARG A 51 -10.24 18.57 -14.40
C ARG A 51 -8.76 18.53 -14.02
N PRO A 52 -8.41 17.92 -12.87
CA PRO A 52 -7.03 17.77 -12.46
C PRO A 52 -6.26 16.94 -13.48
N MET A 53 -4.99 17.30 -13.66
CA MET A 53 -4.03 16.43 -14.35
C MET A 53 -3.74 15.22 -13.48
N THR A 54 -3.59 14.08 -14.12
CA THR A 54 -3.37 12.79 -13.49
C THR A 54 -2.27 12.05 -14.23
N ALA A 55 -1.34 11.45 -13.49
CA ALA A 55 -0.39 10.48 -14.00
C ALA A 55 -0.69 9.08 -13.46
N ARG A 56 -0.42 8.05 -14.28
CA ARG A 56 -0.60 6.64 -13.93
C ARG A 56 0.47 5.77 -14.60
N LEU A 57 1.06 4.84 -13.86
CA LEU A 57 2.05 3.90 -14.38
C LEU A 57 1.34 2.61 -14.80
N VAL A 58 1.22 2.41 -16.11
CA VAL A 58 0.51 1.26 -16.69
C VAL A 58 1.49 0.14 -16.99
N PHE A 59 1.17 -1.05 -16.50
CA PHE A 59 1.88 -2.28 -16.84
C PHE A 59 1.27 -2.91 -18.09
N HIS A 60 2.11 -3.21 -19.08
CA HIS A 60 1.72 -3.79 -20.37
C HIS A 60 2.11 -5.27 -20.53
N GLY A 61 2.64 -5.88 -19.47
CA GLY A 61 3.19 -7.22 -19.51
C GLY A 61 4.70 -7.23 -19.71
N LYS A 62 5.35 -8.26 -19.18
CA LYS A 62 6.82 -8.43 -19.18
C LYS A 62 7.40 -8.57 -20.59
N SER A 63 6.62 -9.13 -21.51
CA SER A 63 7.02 -9.35 -22.91
C SER A 63 6.73 -8.14 -23.82
N SER A 64 6.13 -7.07 -23.29
CA SER A 64 5.90 -5.83 -24.05
C SER A 64 7.22 -5.09 -24.30
N GLU A 65 7.35 -4.45 -25.46
CA GLU A 65 8.46 -3.56 -25.80
C GLU A 65 8.61 -2.42 -24.77
N LYS A 66 7.46 -1.88 -24.33
CA LYS A 66 7.37 -0.94 -23.21
C LYS A 66 6.62 -1.62 -22.07
N LYS A 67 7.36 -2.23 -21.14
CA LYS A 67 6.79 -2.95 -19.98
C LYS A 67 5.95 -2.04 -19.11
N MET A 68 6.47 -0.85 -18.81
CA MET A 68 5.81 0.19 -18.05
C MET A 68 5.68 1.44 -18.91
N VAL A 69 4.48 2.03 -18.91
CA VAL A 69 4.20 3.28 -19.62
C VAL A 69 3.58 4.26 -18.64
N LEU A 70 4.26 5.38 -18.41
CA LEU A 70 3.68 6.51 -17.69
C LEU A 70 2.70 7.22 -18.63
N LEU A 71 1.42 7.23 -18.26
CA LEU A 71 0.39 7.96 -18.98
C LEU A 71 -0.02 9.18 -18.17
N GLU A 72 0.06 10.34 -18.80
CA GLU A 72 -0.47 11.59 -18.27
C GLU A 72 -1.73 11.98 -19.04
N GLY A 73 -2.72 12.46 -18.31
CA GLY A 73 -4.00 12.87 -18.86
C GLY A 73 -4.80 13.66 -17.85
N ARG A 74 -6.05 13.99 -18.20
CA ARG A 74 -6.97 14.56 -17.21
C ARG A 74 -7.78 13.46 -16.55
N ALA A 75 -8.17 13.68 -15.30
CA ALA A 75 -9.12 12.81 -14.61
C ALA A 75 -10.35 12.53 -15.51
N PRO A 76 -10.88 11.30 -15.47
CA PRO A 76 -11.98 10.92 -16.32
C PRO A 76 -13.19 11.77 -15.97
N ALA A 77 -14.17 11.79 -16.87
CA ALA A 77 -15.46 12.33 -16.49
C ALA A 77 -15.99 11.43 -15.39
N GLN A 78 -16.09 11.94 -14.17
CA GLN A 78 -16.97 11.31 -13.20
C GLN A 78 -18.35 11.32 -13.85
N ALA A 79 -18.94 10.16 -14.07
CA ALA A 79 -20.33 10.14 -14.47
C ALA A 79 -21.09 10.71 -13.28
N THR A 80 -21.70 11.88 -13.47
CA THR A 80 -22.41 12.54 -12.39
C THR A 80 -23.51 11.58 -11.91
N LYS A 81 -23.47 11.18 -10.63
CA LYS A 81 -24.49 10.37 -9.93
C LYS A 81 -24.40 8.84 -10.11
N ASP A 82 -23.23 8.28 -10.45
CA ASP A 82 -23.05 6.81 -10.48
C ASP A 82 -22.51 6.23 -9.16
N GLY A 83 -22.33 7.07 -8.13
CA GLY A 83 -21.81 6.65 -6.82
C GLY A 83 -20.29 6.53 -6.75
N THR A 84 -19.56 6.88 -7.81
CA THR A 84 -18.09 6.80 -7.82
C THR A 84 -17.44 7.85 -6.93
N ARG A 85 -16.26 7.50 -6.42
CA ARG A 85 -15.43 8.37 -5.59
C ARG A 85 -14.09 8.59 -6.25
N LEU A 86 -13.73 9.85 -6.47
CA LEU A 86 -12.39 10.18 -6.90
C LEU A 86 -11.53 10.44 -5.68
N VAL A 87 -10.46 9.69 -5.60
CA VAL A 87 -9.47 9.84 -4.55
C VAL A 87 -8.11 10.14 -5.15
N LYS A 88 -7.33 10.87 -4.38
CA LYS A 88 -5.95 11.20 -4.67
C LYS A 88 -5.04 10.25 -3.90
N VAL A 89 -4.00 9.74 -4.55
CA VAL A 89 -3.03 8.86 -3.90
C VAL A 89 -2.02 9.73 -3.14
N ARG A 90 -2.08 9.71 -1.81
CA ARG A 90 -1.09 10.43 -0.98
C ARG A 90 0.24 9.69 -0.94
N GLN A 91 0.17 8.37 -0.89
CA GLN A 91 1.31 7.46 -0.86
C GLN A 91 0.84 6.06 -1.25
N SER A 92 1.63 5.35 -2.05
CA SER A 92 1.44 3.94 -2.38
C SER A 92 2.73 3.17 -2.06
N THR A 93 2.64 1.86 -1.88
CA THR A 93 3.82 1.03 -1.65
C THR A 93 4.25 0.24 -2.89
N ILE A 94 5.48 -0.26 -2.82
CA ILE A 94 6.01 -1.28 -3.72
C ILE A 94 6.60 -2.39 -2.85
N SER A 95 6.10 -3.60 -3.05
CA SER A 95 6.47 -4.79 -2.30
C SER A 95 7.07 -5.86 -3.22
N THR A 96 7.63 -6.91 -2.62
CA THR A 96 8.06 -8.10 -3.38
C THR A 96 6.88 -8.77 -4.09
N HIS A 97 5.68 -8.69 -3.51
CA HIS A 97 4.46 -9.20 -4.14
C HIS A 97 4.14 -8.47 -5.45
N ASP A 98 4.31 -7.14 -5.49
CA ASP A 98 4.13 -6.37 -6.72
C ASP A 98 5.17 -6.75 -7.79
N ILE A 99 6.42 -7.01 -7.38
CA ILE A 99 7.46 -7.47 -8.30
C ILE A 99 7.11 -8.84 -8.90
N ASP A 100 6.46 -9.73 -8.15
CA ASP A 100 6.02 -11.02 -8.69
C ASP A 100 4.96 -10.87 -9.79
N PHE A 101 4.10 -9.83 -9.73
CA PHE A 101 3.21 -9.48 -10.86
C PHE A 101 3.99 -8.92 -12.05
N VAL A 102 4.94 -8.01 -11.81
CA VAL A 102 5.78 -7.43 -12.87
C VAL A 102 6.62 -8.49 -13.58
N ASP A 103 7.11 -9.47 -12.82
CA ASP A 103 7.92 -10.59 -13.34
C ASP A 103 7.06 -11.73 -13.92
N GLU A 104 5.73 -11.60 -13.84
CA GLU A 104 4.71 -12.57 -14.29
C GLU A 104 4.91 -13.97 -13.68
N LYS A 105 5.33 -14.04 -12.41
CA LYS A 105 5.36 -15.29 -11.64
C LYS A 105 3.97 -15.74 -11.19
N ARG A 106 2.99 -14.85 -11.33
CA ARG A 106 1.57 -15.07 -11.11
C ARG A 106 0.82 -14.55 -12.34
N GLU A 107 -0.39 -15.02 -12.53
CA GLU A 107 -1.28 -14.53 -13.58
C GLU A 107 -1.53 -13.03 -13.40
N VAL A 108 -1.50 -12.29 -14.51
CA VAL A 108 -1.74 -10.84 -14.53
C VAL A 108 -2.46 -10.48 -15.83
N THR A 109 -3.53 -9.71 -15.69
CA THR A 109 -4.29 -9.22 -16.85
C THR A 109 -3.69 -7.92 -17.33
N CYS A 110 -3.20 -7.87 -18.58
CA CYS A 110 -2.57 -6.68 -19.15
C CYS A 110 -3.39 -6.06 -20.31
N PRO A 111 -3.31 -4.73 -20.53
CA PRO A 111 -2.64 -3.76 -19.67
C PRO A 111 -3.42 -3.49 -18.38
N CYS A 112 -2.76 -3.21 -17.27
CA CYS A 112 -3.40 -2.87 -15.99
C CYS A 112 -2.62 -1.79 -15.21
N LEU A 113 -3.24 -1.30 -14.13
CA LEU A 113 -2.55 -0.52 -13.10
C LEU A 113 -2.23 -1.45 -11.93
N LEU A 114 -0.99 -1.41 -11.45
CA LEU A 114 -0.56 -2.17 -10.28
C LEU A 114 -0.63 -1.32 -9.00
N GLY A 115 -0.20 -1.90 -7.89
CA GLY A 115 -0.19 -1.28 -6.56
C GLY A 115 -1.48 -1.51 -5.80
N GLN A 116 -1.41 -2.38 -4.79
CA GLN A 116 -2.55 -2.78 -3.96
C GLN A 116 -2.57 -2.14 -2.58
N GLU A 117 -1.58 -1.31 -2.23
CA GLU A 117 -1.52 -0.69 -0.92
C GLU A 117 -1.31 0.82 -1.07
N ALA A 118 -2.27 1.60 -0.60
CA ALA A 118 -2.17 3.04 -0.65
C ALA A 118 -2.97 3.74 0.44
N LEU A 119 -2.45 4.90 0.82
CA LEU A 119 -3.20 5.92 1.53
C LEU A 119 -3.80 6.87 0.50
N PHE A 120 -5.09 7.09 0.60
CA PHE A 120 -5.83 7.99 -0.25
C PHE A 120 -6.31 9.24 0.50
N GLU A 121 -6.65 10.26 -0.27
CA GLU A 121 -7.34 11.47 0.16
C GLU A 121 -8.58 11.65 -0.69
N MET A 122 -9.73 11.88 -0.05
CA MET A 122 -10.98 12.13 -0.77
C MET A 122 -10.88 13.43 -1.56
N VAL A 123 -11.15 13.38 -2.87
CA VAL A 123 -11.26 14.58 -3.71
C VAL A 123 -12.73 14.92 -3.94
N ASN A 124 -13.51 13.91 -4.31
CA ASN A 124 -14.94 14.05 -4.49
C ASN A 124 -15.64 12.72 -4.26
N ASP A 125 -16.72 12.76 -3.48
CA ASP A 125 -17.58 11.62 -3.20
C ASP A 125 -18.97 11.86 -3.80
N GLN A 126 -19.42 10.94 -4.65
CA GLN A 126 -20.75 11.00 -5.29
C GLN A 126 -21.68 9.88 -4.83
N HIS A 127 -21.36 9.18 -3.73
CA HIS A 127 -22.08 7.98 -3.26
C HIS A 127 -23.54 8.22 -2.86
N GLY A 128 -23.97 9.47 -2.67
CA GLY A 128 -25.38 9.80 -2.39
C GLY A 128 -25.55 10.62 -1.12
N GLU A 129 -26.42 10.17 -0.21
CA GLU A 129 -26.86 10.95 0.97
C GLU A 129 -25.79 11.06 2.07
N GLU A 130 -24.91 10.06 2.20
CA GLU A 130 -23.72 10.11 3.07
C GLU A 130 -22.47 10.20 2.19
N THR A 131 -21.79 11.34 2.26
CA THR A 131 -20.56 11.61 1.50
C THR A 131 -19.40 11.83 2.44
N ILE A 132 -18.23 11.32 2.06
CA ILE A 132 -16.98 11.61 2.75
C ILE A 132 -16.49 12.98 2.30
N ALA A 133 -16.15 13.84 3.26
CA ALA A 133 -15.67 15.19 2.98
C ALA A 133 -14.35 15.19 2.18
N PRO A 134 -14.17 16.12 1.22
CA PRO A 134 -12.87 16.31 0.58
C PRO A 134 -11.75 16.56 1.60
N GLY A 135 -10.59 15.98 1.38
CA GLY A 135 -9.44 16.03 2.29
C GLY A 135 -9.39 14.91 3.34
N THR A 136 -10.50 14.17 3.55
CA THR A 136 -10.49 13.02 4.46
C THR A 136 -9.53 11.95 3.97
N ARG A 137 -8.67 11.49 4.89
CA ARG A 137 -7.71 10.41 4.63
C ARG A 137 -8.42 9.07 4.76
N ILE A 138 -8.25 8.21 3.76
CA ILE A 138 -8.92 6.92 3.72
C ILE A 138 -7.98 5.82 3.20
N VAL A 139 -8.28 4.58 3.59
CA VAL A 139 -7.80 3.36 2.92
C VAL A 139 -9.02 2.62 2.38
N ALA A 140 -8.85 1.84 1.32
CA ALA A 140 -9.95 1.11 0.70
C ALA A 140 -9.55 -0.35 0.53
N ASN A 141 -10.48 -1.30 0.69
CA ASN A 141 -10.20 -2.69 0.35
C ASN A 141 -9.94 -2.80 -1.16
N THR A 142 -8.72 -3.20 -1.54
CA THR A 142 -8.28 -3.29 -2.94
C THR A 142 -8.49 -4.66 -3.56
N PHE A 143 -9.09 -5.61 -2.83
CA PHE A 143 -9.43 -6.94 -3.32
C PHE A 143 -10.91 -7.09 -3.69
N SER A 144 -11.77 -6.19 -3.20
CA SER A 144 -13.21 -6.28 -3.41
C SER A 144 -13.86 -4.88 -3.39
N PRO A 145 -14.82 -4.60 -4.30
CA PRO A 145 -15.34 -5.47 -5.37
C PRO A 145 -14.42 -5.50 -6.60
N VAL A 146 -13.47 -4.57 -6.69
CA VAL A 146 -12.54 -4.44 -7.82
C VAL A 146 -11.15 -4.78 -7.35
N GLU A 147 -10.55 -5.78 -7.96
CA GLU A 147 -9.21 -6.24 -7.61
C GLU A 147 -8.13 -5.39 -8.30
N PHE A 148 -7.35 -4.67 -7.50
CA PHE A 148 -6.27 -3.83 -7.99
C PHE A 148 -5.13 -4.70 -8.50
N GLY A 149 -4.50 -4.30 -9.61
CA GLY A 149 -3.44 -5.08 -10.26
C GLY A 149 -3.93 -6.24 -11.12
N GLN A 150 -5.19 -6.67 -10.97
CA GLN A 150 -5.77 -7.79 -11.73
C GLN A 150 -6.89 -7.36 -12.68
N THR A 151 -7.41 -6.15 -12.52
CA THR A 151 -8.41 -5.59 -13.42
C THR A 151 -7.74 -4.93 -14.62
N ALA A 152 -8.09 -5.38 -15.83
CA ALA A 152 -7.62 -4.77 -17.07
C ALA A 152 -8.01 -3.29 -17.16
N LEU A 153 -7.11 -2.47 -17.70
CA LEU A 153 -7.41 -1.10 -18.05
C LEU A 153 -8.39 -1.09 -19.23
N GLU A 154 -9.63 -0.68 -18.97
CA GLU A 154 -10.65 -0.59 -20.02
C GLU A 154 -10.27 0.41 -21.10
N ARG A 155 -10.59 0.11 -22.37
CA ARG A 155 -10.28 0.95 -23.54
C ARG A 155 -10.86 2.38 -23.47
N LYS A 156 -11.87 2.61 -22.63
CA LYS A 156 -12.49 3.92 -22.38
C LYS A 156 -11.91 4.65 -21.15
N GLY A 157 -10.88 4.09 -20.51
CA GLY A 157 -10.21 4.66 -19.34
C GLY A 157 -11.03 4.64 -18.05
N GLY A 158 -12.09 3.81 -17.97
CA GLY A 158 -13.13 3.86 -16.94
C GLY A 158 -12.79 3.22 -15.59
N ARG A 159 -11.83 2.29 -15.53
CA ARG A 159 -11.43 1.63 -14.27
C ARG A 159 -9.96 1.85 -13.99
N TRP A 160 -9.67 2.60 -12.93
CA TRP A 160 -8.30 2.85 -12.45
C TRP A 160 -8.02 1.97 -11.25
N ALA A 161 -8.02 0.66 -11.47
CA ALA A 161 -7.86 -0.35 -10.43
C ALA A 161 -6.39 -0.61 -10.12
N GLY A 162 -5.72 0.39 -9.55
CA GLY A 162 -4.32 0.31 -9.13
C GLY A 162 -3.87 1.64 -8.55
N SER A 163 -3.01 1.58 -7.54
CA SER A 163 -2.59 2.77 -6.78
C SER A 163 -1.27 3.39 -7.25
N TRP A 164 -0.60 2.81 -8.25
CA TRP A 164 0.57 3.44 -8.89
C TRP A 164 0.17 4.54 -9.86
N GLY A 165 -0.42 5.59 -9.29
CA GLY A 165 -0.92 6.76 -9.97
C GLY A 165 -1.09 7.91 -8.99
N THR A 166 -1.47 9.07 -9.52
CA THR A 166 -1.79 10.26 -8.72
C THR A 166 -3.20 10.23 -8.15
N HIS A 167 -4.11 9.52 -8.82
CA HIS A 167 -5.53 9.45 -8.50
C HIS A 167 -6.09 8.08 -8.86
N VAL A 168 -7.17 7.70 -8.19
CA VAL A 168 -7.91 6.45 -8.37
C VAL A 168 -9.40 6.77 -8.38
N LEU A 169 -10.16 6.03 -9.20
CA LEU A 169 -11.62 6.07 -9.17
C LEU A 169 -12.10 4.82 -8.44
N LEU A 170 -12.62 5.00 -7.23
CA LEU A 170 -13.26 3.94 -6.45
C LEU A 170 -14.74 3.84 -6.84
N THR A 171 -15.27 2.63 -6.83
CA THR A 171 -16.69 2.39 -7.11
C THR A 171 -17.54 2.69 -5.89
N SER A 172 -18.86 2.73 -6.06
CA SER A 172 -19.81 2.90 -4.96
C SER A 172 -19.65 1.83 -3.88
N GLU A 173 -19.41 0.60 -4.30
CA GLU A 173 -19.35 -0.59 -3.43
C GLU A 173 -17.95 -0.83 -2.85
N SER A 174 -16.98 0.05 -3.16
CA SER A 174 -15.64 -0.04 -2.56
C SER A 174 -15.74 0.16 -1.05
N PHE A 175 -15.24 -0.81 -0.29
CA PHE A 175 -15.19 -0.72 1.16
C PHE A 175 -14.07 0.23 1.58
N ILE A 176 -14.38 1.20 2.44
CA ILE A 176 -13.49 2.30 2.79
C ILE A 176 -13.45 2.42 4.32
N VAL A 177 -12.25 2.64 4.85
CA VAL A 177 -12.03 2.96 6.26
C VAL A 177 -11.37 4.34 6.36
N GLU A 178 -11.97 5.24 7.12
CA GLU A 178 -11.37 6.54 7.42
C GLU A 178 -10.16 6.38 8.33
N ILE A 179 -9.10 7.15 8.04
CA ILE A 179 -7.86 7.13 8.80
C ILE A 179 -7.90 8.23 9.87
N PRO A 180 -7.80 7.88 11.17
CA PRO A 180 -7.79 8.87 12.23
C PRO A 180 -6.64 9.87 12.12
N GLU A 181 -6.88 11.07 12.66
CA GLU A 181 -5.84 12.07 12.81
C GLU A 181 -4.69 11.54 13.68
N GLY A 182 -3.45 11.92 13.36
CA GLY A 182 -2.25 11.46 14.07
C GLY A 182 -1.62 10.19 13.51
N LEU A 183 -2.38 9.31 12.84
CA LEU A 183 -1.79 8.10 12.26
C LEU A 183 -0.82 8.47 11.13
N SER A 184 0.44 8.05 11.27
CA SER A 184 1.49 8.35 10.29
C SER A 184 1.10 7.87 8.89
N GLU A 185 1.58 8.56 7.85
CA GLU A 185 1.24 8.18 6.47
C GLU A 185 1.73 6.77 6.14
N PHE A 186 2.95 6.40 6.57
CA PHE A 186 3.47 5.04 6.37
C PHE A 186 2.58 3.96 7.00
N ALA A 187 2.19 4.15 8.26
CA ALA A 187 1.33 3.19 8.96
C ALA A 187 -0.03 3.06 8.25
N ALA A 188 -0.63 4.18 7.84
CA ALA A 188 -1.89 4.16 7.10
C ALA A 188 -1.74 3.51 5.71
N THR A 189 -0.70 3.83 4.95
CA THR A 189 -0.45 3.22 3.63
C THR A 189 -0.30 1.70 3.70
N THR A 190 0.28 1.20 4.80
CA THR A 190 0.53 -0.24 4.99
C THR A 190 -0.60 -0.95 5.77
N ALA A 191 -1.77 -0.31 5.93
CA ALA A 191 -2.94 -0.92 6.57
C ALA A 191 -3.37 -2.22 5.89
N HIS A 192 -3.12 -2.37 4.58
CA HIS A 192 -3.36 -3.60 3.82
C HIS A 192 -2.49 -4.77 4.30
N THR A 193 -1.17 -4.56 4.41
CA THR A 193 -0.28 -5.56 5.01
C THR A 193 -0.69 -5.86 6.47
N MET A 194 -1.15 -4.86 7.23
CA MET A 194 -1.65 -5.08 8.59
C MET A 194 -2.94 -5.91 8.62
N ALA A 195 -3.87 -5.67 7.70
CA ALA A 195 -5.11 -6.45 7.56
C ALA A 195 -4.81 -7.90 7.17
N LEU A 196 -3.84 -8.13 6.29
CA LEU A 196 -3.38 -9.47 5.96
C LEU A 196 -2.73 -10.17 7.17
N ALA A 197 -1.91 -9.45 7.95
CA ALA A 197 -1.35 -9.97 9.20
C ALA A 197 -2.46 -10.30 10.22
N TRP A 198 -3.48 -9.45 10.31
CA TRP A 198 -4.64 -9.64 11.18
C TRP A 198 -5.43 -10.89 10.80
N ALA A 199 -5.75 -11.06 9.52
CA ALA A 199 -6.44 -12.24 8.99
C ALA A 199 -5.73 -13.55 9.37
N ALA A 200 -4.40 -13.56 9.36
CA ALA A 200 -3.60 -14.72 9.78
C ALA A 200 -3.53 -14.92 11.30
N CYS A 201 -3.75 -13.87 12.09
CA CYS A 201 -3.61 -13.90 13.54
C CYS A 201 -4.94 -14.05 14.29
N ARG A 202 -6.08 -13.61 13.74
CA ARG A 202 -7.35 -13.45 14.47
C ARG A 202 -7.82 -14.73 15.19
N ASP A 203 -7.78 -15.89 14.51
CA ASP A 203 -8.16 -17.17 15.10
C ASP A 203 -7.19 -17.65 16.21
N ILE A 204 -5.98 -17.07 16.27
CA ILE A 204 -5.00 -17.31 17.34
C ILE A 204 -5.35 -16.44 18.56
N LEU A 205 -5.83 -15.22 18.32
CA LEU A 205 -6.21 -14.26 19.37
C LEU A 205 -7.44 -14.71 20.17
N GLU A 206 -8.27 -15.59 19.63
CA GLU A 206 -9.40 -16.24 20.33
C GLU A 206 -8.95 -17.15 21.49
N ARG A 207 -7.64 -17.38 21.65
CA ARG A 207 -7.08 -18.19 22.74
C ARG A 207 -6.74 -17.32 23.95
N ASP A 208 -7.24 -17.72 25.11
CA ASP A 208 -6.89 -17.08 26.39
C ASP A 208 -5.65 -17.69 27.07
N GLU A 209 -5.24 -18.89 26.65
CA GLU A 209 -4.14 -19.62 27.27
C GLU A 209 -2.76 -19.19 26.76
N PRO A 210 -1.72 -19.19 27.62
CA PRO A 210 -0.35 -18.99 27.18
C PRO A 210 0.07 -19.99 26.11
N ALA A 211 0.73 -19.49 25.06
CA ALA A 211 1.12 -20.29 23.92
C ALA A 211 2.47 -19.84 23.36
N THR A 212 3.23 -20.78 22.76
CA THR A 212 4.44 -20.45 22.00
C THR A 212 4.10 -20.33 20.53
N ILE A 213 4.41 -19.19 19.93
CA ILE A 213 4.20 -18.91 18.51
C ILE A 213 5.54 -18.61 17.86
N VAL A 214 5.77 -19.14 16.67
CA VAL A 214 6.95 -18.82 15.86
C VAL A 214 6.53 -18.14 14.56
N VAL A 215 7.01 -16.94 14.31
CA VAL A 215 6.89 -16.23 13.03
C VAL A 215 8.17 -16.43 12.23
N GLN A 216 8.09 -16.91 11.01
CA GLN A 216 9.25 -17.09 10.11
C GLN A 216 9.35 -15.89 9.17
N GLY A 217 10.41 -15.11 9.31
CA GLY A 217 10.68 -13.90 8.54
C GLY A 217 10.35 -12.64 9.33
N ALA A 218 11.32 -11.75 9.48
CA ALA A 218 11.14 -10.42 10.07
C ALA A 218 11.05 -9.35 8.96
N GLY A 219 10.29 -9.66 7.89
CA GLY A 219 9.80 -8.66 6.93
C GLY A 219 8.61 -7.87 7.50
N LEU A 220 8.00 -6.99 6.71
CA LEU A 220 6.89 -6.14 7.19
C LEU A 220 5.74 -6.97 7.77
N LEU A 221 5.31 -7.98 7.02
CA LEU A 221 4.24 -8.88 7.42
C LEU A 221 4.54 -9.62 8.73
N GLY A 222 5.74 -10.19 8.86
CA GLY A 222 6.12 -10.92 10.07
C GLY A 222 6.27 -10.02 11.31
N LEU A 223 6.79 -8.79 11.15
CA LEU A 223 6.81 -7.81 12.25
C LEU A 223 5.41 -7.38 12.68
N TYR A 224 4.46 -7.29 11.75
CA TYR A 224 3.06 -7.00 12.07
C TYR A 224 2.42 -8.17 12.83
N CYS A 225 2.65 -9.42 12.42
CA CYS A 225 2.24 -10.59 13.20
C CYS A 225 2.83 -10.56 14.62
N CYS A 226 4.10 -10.17 14.79
CA CYS A 226 4.71 -10.02 16.11
C CYS A 226 4.00 -8.96 16.96
N ALA A 227 3.72 -7.78 16.38
CA ALA A 227 3.06 -6.69 17.08
C ALA A 227 1.63 -7.04 17.52
N ILE A 228 0.90 -7.79 16.69
CA ILE A 228 -0.47 -8.26 16.99
C ILE A 228 -0.43 -9.28 18.13
N LEU A 229 0.39 -10.32 17.99
CA LEU A 229 0.38 -11.49 18.88
C LEU A 229 1.06 -11.25 20.23
N SER A 230 2.08 -10.38 20.29
CA SER A 230 2.84 -10.10 21.52
C SER A 230 2.04 -9.37 22.61
N ARG A 231 0.78 -9.02 22.34
CA ARG A 231 -0.12 -8.37 23.29
C ARG A 231 -0.92 -9.33 24.16
N HIS A 232 -0.88 -10.60 23.83
CA HIS A 232 -1.55 -11.67 24.58
C HIS A 232 -0.53 -12.38 25.46
N ALA A 233 -0.97 -13.41 26.20
CA ALA A 233 -0.09 -14.24 27.03
C ALA A 233 0.86 -15.15 26.21
N PHE A 234 1.16 -14.78 24.96
CA PHE A 234 1.94 -15.58 24.02
C PHE A 234 3.42 -15.26 24.10
N SER A 235 4.25 -16.30 24.01
CA SER A 235 5.68 -16.19 23.74
C SER A 235 5.89 -16.20 22.23
N VAL A 236 6.08 -15.01 21.64
CA VAL A 236 6.19 -14.85 20.18
C VAL A 236 7.65 -14.78 19.77
N PHE A 237 8.16 -15.84 19.16
CA PHE A 237 9.50 -15.87 18.56
C PHE A 237 9.42 -15.45 17.10
N CYS A 238 10.41 -14.72 16.60
CA CYS A 238 10.52 -14.39 15.18
C CYS A 238 11.88 -14.81 14.64
N THR A 239 11.86 -15.63 13.58
CA THR A 239 13.08 -16.12 12.93
C THR A 239 13.48 -15.28 11.74
N GLU A 240 14.75 -14.89 11.65
CA GLU A 240 15.26 -14.08 10.54
C GLU A 240 16.76 -14.31 10.32
N LYS A 241 17.17 -14.41 9.05
CA LYS A 241 18.57 -14.60 8.64
C LYS A 241 19.33 -13.26 8.66
N SER A 242 18.66 -12.17 8.31
CA SER A 242 19.24 -10.83 8.30
C SER A 242 19.38 -10.28 9.72
N SER A 243 20.62 -10.15 10.19
CA SER A 243 20.93 -9.52 11.49
C SER A 243 20.44 -8.07 11.59
N LYS A 244 20.29 -7.36 10.47
CA LYS A 244 19.70 -6.01 10.42
C LYS A 244 18.21 -6.06 10.78
N ARG A 245 17.45 -6.95 10.14
CA ARG A 245 16.00 -7.09 10.36
C ARG A 245 15.69 -7.70 11.72
N LEU A 246 16.51 -8.66 12.16
CA LEU A 246 16.36 -9.35 13.45
C LEU A 246 16.38 -8.37 14.64
N ARG A 247 17.13 -7.26 14.56
CA ARG A 247 17.18 -6.23 15.61
C ARG A 247 15.84 -5.54 15.86
N LEU A 248 14.98 -5.43 14.85
CA LEU A 248 13.68 -4.78 15.00
C LEU A 248 12.65 -5.69 15.67
N VAL A 249 12.85 -7.00 15.71
CA VAL A 249 11.87 -7.95 16.27
C VAL A 249 11.46 -7.57 17.69
N THR A 250 12.41 -7.24 18.56
CA THR A 250 12.14 -6.84 19.95
C THR A 250 11.34 -5.54 20.03
N GLU A 251 11.58 -4.59 19.12
CA GLU A 251 10.83 -3.33 19.06
C GLU A 251 9.36 -3.54 18.66
N PHE A 252 9.02 -4.68 18.03
CA PHE A 252 7.67 -5.10 17.69
C PHE A 252 7.14 -6.21 18.63
N GLY A 253 7.74 -6.37 19.80
CA GLY A 253 7.28 -7.26 20.88
C GLY A 253 7.64 -8.74 20.70
N GLY A 254 8.35 -9.11 19.64
CA GLY A 254 8.82 -10.48 19.45
C GLY A 254 10.14 -10.78 20.15
N VAL A 255 10.47 -12.06 20.25
CA VAL A 255 11.77 -12.58 20.68
C VAL A 255 12.59 -12.96 19.44
N PRO A 256 13.71 -12.28 19.15
CA PRO A 256 14.53 -12.57 17.98
C PRO A 256 15.19 -13.94 18.10
N LEU A 257 15.11 -14.73 17.03
CA LEU A 257 15.72 -16.04 16.94
C LEU A 257 16.44 -16.20 15.59
N HIS A 258 17.76 -16.40 15.59
CA HIS A 258 18.44 -16.72 14.34
C HIS A 258 18.12 -18.18 13.93
N PRO A 259 17.81 -18.49 12.66
CA PRO A 259 17.43 -19.84 12.22
C PRO A 259 18.48 -20.93 12.48
N SER A 260 19.76 -20.57 12.64
CA SER A 260 20.83 -21.51 12.97
C SER A 260 20.84 -21.94 14.44
N LEU A 261 20.11 -21.24 15.31
CA LEU A 261 19.93 -21.62 16.71
C LEU A 261 18.88 -22.72 16.76
N ALA A 262 19.00 -23.65 17.71
CA ALA A 262 18.16 -24.84 17.77
C ALA A 262 16.66 -24.57 18.09
N GLY A 263 16.22 -23.31 18.07
CA GLY A 263 14.83 -22.89 18.23
C GLY A 263 14.43 -22.63 19.68
N PRO A 264 13.14 -22.36 19.96
CA PRO A 264 12.59 -22.48 21.30
C PRO A 264 12.44 -23.99 21.58
N ILE A 265 13.55 -24.63 21.97
CA ILE A 265 13.70 -26.09 22.02
C ILE A 265 12.72 -26.71 23.04
N ASP A 266 12.45 -26.01 24.13
CA ASP A 266 11.85 -26.61 25.31
C ASP A 266 10.31 -26.59 25.32
N SER A 267 9.64 -25.60 24.70
CA SER A 267 8.17 -25.45 24.80
C SER A 267 7.37 -25.98 23.62
N LYS A 268 7.97 -26.18 22.43
CA LYS A 268 7.30 -26.46 21.13
C LYS A 268 6.21 -25.44 20.76
N ALA A 269 6.15 -25.06 19.50
CA ALA A 269 5.18 -24.07 19.03
C ALA A 269 3.81 -24.69 18.80
N SER A 270 2.75 -24.07 19.34
CA SER A 270 1.36 -24.39 18.99
C SER A 270 0.98 -23.82 17.62
N THR A 271 1.67 -22.77 17.18
CA THR A 271 1.46 -22.15 15.88
C THR A 271 2.77 -21.67 15.29
N VAL A 272 2.96 -21.92 13.99
CA VAL A 272 4.05 -21.35 13.21
C VAL A 272 3.45 -20.60 12.02
N ILE A 273 3.89 -19.36 11.79
CA ILE A 273 3.41 -18.47 10.72
C ILE A 273 4.56 -18.21 9.76
N GLU A 274 4.41 -18.62 8.50
CA GLU A 274 5.39 -18.47 7.44
C GLU A 274 5.19 -17.14 6.70
N CYS A 275 6.16 -16.23 6.84
CA CYS A 275 6.19 -14.91 6.24
C CYS A 275 7.53 -14.59 5.53
N CYS A 276 8.44 -15.56 5.36
CA CYS A 276 9.78 -15.35 4.83
C CYS A 276 9.91 -15.69 3.33
N GLY A 277 8.95 -16.42 2.78
CA GLY A 277 8.92 -16.83 1.37
C GLY A 277 10.01 -17.84 0.98
N ASP A 278 10.58 -18.55 1.96
CA ASP A 278 11.63 -19.56 1.72
C ASP A 278 10.98 -20.94 1.57
N PRO A 279 11.12 -21.62 0.41
CA PRO A 279 10.55 -22.96 0.20
C PRO A 279 11.03 -24.03 1.20
N LEU A 280 12.15 -23.81 1.89
CA LEU A 280 12.67 -24.70 2.94
C LEU A 280 12.11 -24.40 4.34
N ALA A 281 11.39 -23.29 4.52
CA ALA A 281 10.78 -22.90 5.79
C ALA A 281 9.84 -23.97 6.38
N PRO A 282 9.02 -24.71 5.59
CA PRO A 282 8.15 -25.75 6.14
C PRO A 282 8.91 -26.90 6.82
N SER A 283 10.05 -27.33 6.27
CA SER A 283 10.87 -28.38 6.91
C SER A 283 11.48 -27.90 8.22
N GLN A 284 11.88 -26.62 8.31
CA GLN A 284 12.39 -26.04 9.56
C GLN A 284 11.28 -25.91 10.59
N ALA A 285 10.10 -25.42 10.17
CA ALA A 285 8.92 -25.28 11.01
C ALA A 285 8.55 -26.60 11.68
N TYR A 286 8.69 -27.73 10.97
CA TYR A 286 8.43 -29.06 11.54
C TYR A 286 9.22 -29.33 12.82
N ASN A 287 10.45 -28.84 12.96
CA ASN A 287 11.27 -29.11 14.14
C ASN A 287 10.78 -28.33 15.38
N TRP A 288 10.13 -27.20 15.16
CA TRP A 288 9.60 -26.33 16.22
C TRP A 288 8.17 -26.67 16.60
N MET A 289 7.36 -27.15 15.65
CA MET A 289 5.95 -27.50 15.87
C MET A 289 5.74 -28.58 16.94
N GLY A 290 4.77 -28.36 17.83
CA GLY A 290 4.24 -29.36 18.76
C GLY A 290 3.20 -30.29 18.13
N THR A 291 2.60 -31.16 18.93
CA THR A 291 1.43 -31.94 18.52
C THR A 291 0.19 -31.05 18.48
N GLY A 292 -0.68 -31.22 17.48
CA GLY A 292 -1.89 -30.41 17.26
C GLY A 292 -1.60 -28.99 16.77
N SER A 293 -0.38 -28.72 16.30
CA SER A 293 0.04 -27.37 15.91
C SER A 293 -0.60 -26.90 14.61
N ARG A 294 -0.77 -25.59 14.48
CA ARG A 294 -1.16 -24.93 13.23
C ARG A 294 0.07 -24.40 12.47
N TYR A 295 0.07 -24.55 11.15
CA TYR A 295 1.04 -23.95 10.25
C TYR A 295 0.32 -23.04 9.25
N ILE A 296 0.55 -21.73 9.37
CA ILE A 296 -0.11 -20.71 8.55
C ILE A 296 0.89 -20.21 7.50
N ILE A 297 0.52 -20.23 6.22
CA ILE A 297 1.41 -19.91 5.10
C ILE A 297 0.92 -18.65 4.39
N MET A 298 1.82 -17.67 4.26
CA MET A 298 1.54 -16.38 3.61
C MET A 298 2.66 -15.97 2.65
N GLY A 299 3.92 -16.16 3.06
CA GLY A 299 5.11 -15.69 2.33
C GLY A 299 5.40 -16.45 1.04
N LEU A 300 4.93 -17.68 0.90
CA LEU A 300 5.16 -18.54 -0.27
C LEU A 300 4.26 -18.24 -1.48
N SER A 301 3.48 -17.16 -1.47
CA SER A 301 2.47 -16.86 -2.51
C SER A 301 2.99 -16.76 -3.96
N GLY A 302 4.28 -16.47 -4.18
CA GLY A 302 4.92 -16.44 -5.50
C GLY A 302 5.74 -17.69 -5.85
N SER A 303 5.78 -18.70 -4.96
CA SER A 303 6.57 -19.92 -5.14
C SER A 303 5.81 -20.99 -5.93
N GLN A 304 6.49 -21.66 -6.86
CA GLN A 304 5.97 -22.85 -7.56
C GLN A 304 6.50 -24.15 -6.95
N GLU A 305 7.31 -24.06 -5.89
CA GLU A 305 7.90 -25.21 -5.23
C GLU A 305 6.88 -25.94 -4.36
N LYS A 306 7.09 -27.26 -4.21
CA LYS A 306 6.29 -28.07 -3.29
C LYS A 306 6.66 -27.74 -1.85
N ILE A 307 5.65 -27.66 -0.98
CA ILE A 307 5.85 -27.59 0.47
C ILE A 307 6.58 -28.84 0.97
N SER A 308 7.67 -28.63 1.71
CA SER A 308 8.58 -29.67 2.16
C SER A 308 8.15 -30.36 3.46
N LEU A 309 6.87 -30.77 3.51
CA LEU A 309 6.26 -31.56 4.59
C LEU A 309 5.64 -32.85 4.02
N SER A 310 6.01 -34.00 4.58
CA SER A 310 5.41 -35.29 4.20
C SER A 310 4.09 -35.54 4.91
N GLY A 311 3.21 -36.34 4.30
CA GLY A 311 1.96 -36.78 4.94
C GLY A 311 2.20 -37.49 6.28
N ALA A 312 3.26 -38.30 6.38
CA ALA A 312 3.63 -38.96 7.64
C ALA A 312 3.99 -37.95 8.75
N GLN A 313 4.70 -36.86 8.42
CA GLN A 313 5.01 -35.80 9.36
C GLN A 313 3.74 -35.05 9.82
N ILE A 314 2.84 -34.75 8.89
CA ILE A 314 1.55 -34.10 9.17
C ILE A 314 0.71 -34.97 10.10
N ILE A 315 0.54 -36.25 9.78
CA ILE A 315 -0.22 -37.21 10.59
C ILE A 315 0.42 -37.38 11.98
N LYS A 316 1.74 -37.59 12.05
CA LYS A 316 2.45 -37.84 13.31
C LYS A 316 2.27 -36.73 14.35
N LYS A 317 2.18 -35.48 13.90
CA LYS A 317 1.97 -34.32 14.80
C LYS A 317 0.55 -33.78 14.77
N GLY A 318 -0.35 -34.33 13.95
CA GLY A 318 -1.69 -33.76 13.77
C GLY A 318 -1.66 -32.30 13.33
N ILE A 319 -0.83 -31.97 12.33
CA ILE A 319 -0.62 -30.58 11.88
C ILE A 319 -1.81 -30.12 11.04
N THR A 320 -2.36 -28.94 11.37
CA THR A 320 -3.29 -28.21 10.50
C THR A 320 -2.51 -27.22 9.65
N ILE A 321 -2.64 -27.28 8.32
CA ILE A 321 -2.00 -26.34 7.39
C ILE A 321 -3.06 -25.42 6.80
N MET A 322 -2.82 -24.11 6.83
CA MET A 322 -3.71 -23.08 6.31
C MET A 322 -2.94 -22.08 5.45
N GLY A 323 -3.49 -21.70 4.29
CA GLY A 323 -2.98 -20.60 3.48
C GLY A 323 -3.80 -19.33 3.69
N VAL A 324 -3.14 -18.17 3.71
CA VAL A 324 -3.80 -16.85 3.80
C VAL A 324 -3.18 -15.93 2.76
N ASP A 325 -3.97 -15.49 1.78
CA ASP A 325 -3.55 -14.61 0.69
C ASP A 325 -4.34 -13.29 0.61
N ARG A 326 -5.41 -13.15 1.40
CA ARG A 326 -6.34 -12.01 1.42
C ARG A 326 -6.86 -11.74 2.83
N TYR A 327 -7.63 -10.66 2.97
CA TYR A 327 -8.28 -10.23 4.19
C TYR A 327 -9.75 -9.82 3.91
N THR A 328 -10.60 -9.80 4.93
CA THR A 328 -11.99 -9.31 4.85
C THR A 328 -12.11 -7.83 5.19
N ASN A 329 -13.27 -7.22 4.96
CA ASN A 329 -13.50 -5.81 5.33
C ASN A 329 -13.30 -5.57 6.83
N GLU A 330 -13.76 -6.52 7.67
CA GLU A 330 -13.62 -6.50 9.12
C GLU A 330 -12.14 -6.61 9.56
N ASP A 331 -11.32 -7.37 8.81
CA ASP A 331 -9.88 -7.42 9.06
C ASP A 331 -9.21 -6.07 8.76
N LEU A 332 -9.67 -5.34 7.73
CA LEU A 332 -9.16 -4.01 7.41
C LEU A 332 -9.55 -2.98 8.47
N GLU A 333 -10.79 -3.02 8.96
CA GLU A 333 -11.23 -2.19 10.10
C GLU A 333 -10.37 -2.47 11.33
N SER A 334 -10.23 -3.75 11.70
CA SER A 334 -9.42 -4.17 12.85
C SER A 334 -7.96 -3.75 12.72
N ALA A 335 -7.41 -3.81 11.51
CA ALA A 335 -6.06 -3.34 11.23
C ALA A 335 -5.89 -1.84 11.43
N VAL A 336 -6.83 -1.03 10.93
CA VAL A 336 -6.81 0.43 11.13
C VAL A 336 -6.99 0.78 12.60
N GLU A 337 -7.89 0.09 13.30
CA GLU A 337 -8.06 0.25 14.75
C GLU A 337 -6.77 -0.09 15.50
N PHE A 338 -6.16 -1.24 15.20
CA PHE A 338 -4.90 -1.66 15.82
C PHE A 338 -3.79 -0.64 15.60
N LEU A 339 -3.62 -0.14 14.37
CA LEU A 339 -2.65 0.91 14.05
C LEU A 339 -2.94 2.18 14.83
N SER A 340 -4.21 2.56 14.95
CA SER A 340 -4.67 3.76 15.65
C SER A 340 -4.44 3.69 17.16
N LEU A 341 -4.66 2.53 17.78
CA LEU A 341 -4.39 2.31 19.20
C LEU A 341 -2.88 2.23 19.50
N ASN A 342 -2.04 2.01 18.49
CA ASN A 342 -0.60 1.79 18.64
C ASN A 342 0.26 2.78 17.84
N GLN A 343 -0.28 3.97 17.56
CA GLN A 343 0.38 5.01 16.77
C GLN A 343 1.79 5.34 17.26
N THR A 344 1.98 5.38 18.58
CA THR A 344 3.25 5.76 19.23
C THR A 344 4.00 4.59 19.84
N ARG A 345 3.41 3.38 19.88
CA ARG A 345 3.99 2.22 20.56
C ARG A 345 5.10 1.56 19.76
N TYR A 346 4.95 1.50 18.44
CA TYR A 346 5.88 0.81 17.55
C TYR A 346 6.61 1.80 16.63
N PRO A 347 7.87 1.53 16.26
CA PRO A 347 8.68 2.45 15.47
C PRO A 347 8.35 2.35 13.97
N TRP A 348 7.11 2.63 13.56
CA TRP A 348 6.63 2.47 12.18
C TRP A 348 7.55 3.11 11.13
N HIS A 349 8.11 4.28 11.45
CA HIS A 349 9.03 5.02 10.59
C HIS A 349 10.30 4.24 10.23
N LYS A 350 10.76 3.29 11.06
CA LYS A 350 11.95 2.45 10.76
C LYS A 350 11.68 1.43 9.65
N LEU A 351 10.41 1.19 9.32
CA LEU A 351 10.00 0.27 8.26
C LEU A 351 9.83 0.98 6.91
N ALA A 352 9.87 2.32 6.89
CA ALA A 352 9.79 3.07 5.65
C ALA A 352 11.11 3.00 4.87
N GLY A 353 11.01 2.67 3.59
CA GLY A 353 12.09 2.85 2.62
C GLY A 353 12.03 4.21 1.91
N PRO A 354 12.82 4.38 0.84
CA PRO A 354 12.83 5.62 0.07
C PRO A 354 11.49 5.87 -0.64
N ASN A 355 11.20 7.16 -0.87
CA ASN A 355 10.11 7.61 -1.72
C ASN A 355 10.65 7.83 -3.14
N PHE A 356 9.92 7.32 -4.12
CA PHE A 356 10.15 7.50 -5.54
C PHE A 356 8.97 8.20 -6.18
N ASP A 357 9.21 8.96 -7.23
CA ASP A 357 8.17 9.37 -8.17
C ASP A 357 7.80 8.22 -9.11
N LEU A 358 6.66 8.31 -9.79
CA LEU A 358 6.21 7.30 -10.75
C LEU A 358 7.18 7.13 -11.92
N HIS A 359 7.89 8.20 -12.32
CA HIS A 359 8.89 8.10 -13.39
C HIS A 359 10.17 7.37 -12.96
N GLU A 360 10.42 7.23 -11.66
CA GLU A 360 11.60 6.55 -11.09
C GLU A 360 11.35 5.05 -10.83
N TRP A 361 10.34 4.47 -11.47
CA TRP A 361 9.89 3.10 -11.22
C TRP A 361 11.00 2.05 -11.39
N GLU A 362 11.96 2.25 -12.31
CA GLU A 362 13.08 1.32 -12.49
C GLU A 362 13.98 1.26 -11.25
N SER A 363 14.33 2.43 -10.69
CA SER A 363 15.10 2.55 -9.45
C SER A 363 14.32 1.98 -8.27
N ALA A 364 13.01 2.23 -8.23
CA ALA A 364 12.12 1.73 -7.20
C ALA A 364 12.08 0.19 -7.18
N PHE A 365 11.92 -0.44 -8.35
CA PHE A 365 11.91 -1.90 -8.47
C PHE A 365 13.26 -2.52 -8.17
N SER A 366 14.35 -1.88 -8.61
CA SER A 366 15.71 -2.32 -8.30
C SER A 366 15.98 -2.31 -6.79
N THR A 367 15.50 -1.28 -6.10
CA THR A 367 15.57 -1.16 -4.63
C THR A 367 14.81 -2.27 -3.91
N VAL A 368 13.60 -2.61 -4.39
CA VAL A 368 12.82 -3.72 -3.81
C VAL A 368 13.52 -5.06 -4.05
N ARG A 369 14.04 -5.31 -5.26
CA ARG A 369 14.77 -6.54 -5.58
C ARG A 369 16.06 -6.69 -4.77
N ALA A 370 16.71 -5.58 -4.39
CA ALA A 370 17.88 -5.60 -3.51
C ALA A 370 17.53 -5.99 -2.05
N GLY A 371 16.26 -5.90 -1.64
CA GLY A 371 15.80 -6.33 -0.32
C GLY A 371 16.29 -5.48 0.86
N GLU A 372 16.77 -4.26 0.59
CA GLU A 372 17.42 -3.39 1.58
C GLU A 372 16.45 -2.76 2.60
N TYR A 373 15.20 -2.58 2.18
CA TYR A 373 14.12 -1.90 2.91
C TYR A 373 12.92 -2.83 3.09
N TYR A 374 12.07 -2.51 4.07
CA TYR A 374 10.83 -3.23 4.33
C TYR A 374 9.74 -2.90 3.33
N ARG A 375 9.70 -1.65 2.87
CA ARG A 375 8.73 -1.17 1.90
C ARG A 375 9.24 0.07 1.19
N SER A 376 9.38 0.01 -0.13
CA SER A 376 9.62 1.20 -0.95
C SER A 376 8.29 1.90 -1.23
N LEU A 377 8.33 3.20 -1.51
CA LEU A 377 7.14 4.03 -1.60
C LEU A 377 7.08 4.77 -2.94
N PHE A 378 5.89 4.83 -3.53
CA PHE A 378 5.58 5.82 -4.55
C PHE A 378 4.87 7.01 -3.91
N ARG A 379 5.39 8.21 -4.21
CA ARG A 379 4.80 9.46 -3.76
C ARG A 379 4.98 10.53 -4.84
N PRO A 380 3.91 11.16 -5.34
CA PRO A 380 4.03 12.21 -6.34
C PRO A 380 4.90 13.39 -5.84
N LEU A 381 5.96 13.75 -6.58
CA LEU A 381 6.97 14.74 -6.15
C LEU A 381 6.43 16.15 -5.90
N SER A 382 5.38 16.58 -6.61
CA SER A 382 4.80 17.92 -6.45
C SER A 382 4.29 18.15 -5.02
N GLU A 383 3.75 17.12 -4.39
CA GLU A 383 3.23 17.21 -3.03
C GLU A 383 4.31 17.16 -1.95
N ILE A 384 5.43 16.48 -2.20
CA ILE A 384 6.56 16.50 -1.26
C ILE A 384 7.06 17.94 -1.12
N LYS A 385 7.18 18.66 -2.25
CA LYS A 385 7.63 20.06 -2.26
C LYS A 385 6.60 21.00 -1.63
N GLU A 386 5.32 20.90 -2.01
CA GLU A 386 4.25 21.74 -1.46
C GLU A 386 4.05 21.52 0.05
N ARG A 387 4.12 20.28 0.52
CA ARG A 387 3.92 19.96 1.95
C ARG A 387 5.15 20.27 2.79
N THR A 388 6.36 20.11 2.26
CA THR A 388 7.58 20.56 2.95
C THR A 388 7.54 22.09 3.08
N ALA A 389 7.13 22.81 2.04
CA ALA A 389 6.95 24.25 2.08
C ALA A 389 5.85 24.67 3.08
N SER A 390 4.71 23.98 3.08
CA SER A 390 3.59 24.27 4.00
C SER A 390 3.93 23.96 5.46
N ALA A 391 4.60 22.84 5.74
CA ALA A 391 5.08 22.50 7.09
C ALA A 391 6.15 23.49 7.59
N THR A 392 7.02 23.96 6.69
CA THR A 392 8.02 25.00 7.01
C THR A 392 7.32 26.34 7.31
N ALA A 393 6.31 26.70 6.53
CA ALA A 393 5.51 27.91 6.77
C ALA A 393 4.73 27.84 8.10
N LEU A 394 4.10 26.71 8.40
CA LEU A 394 3.42 26.45 9.69
C LEU A 394 4.39 26.49 10.88
N ALA A 395 5.61 25.97 10.73
CA ALA A 395 6.64 26.05 11.76
C ALA A 395 7.09 27.50 12.02
N LEU A 396 7.28 28.28 10.95
CA LEU A 396 7.61 29.70 11.02
C LEU A 396 6.51 30.53 11.68
N GLU A 397 5.23 30.29 11.34
CA GLU A 397 4.09 30.96 12.00
C GLU A 397 3.99 30.60 13.49
N LYS A 398 4.32 29.36 13.85
CA LYS A 398 4.35 28.92 15.25
C LYS A 398 5.49 29.60 16.02
N GLU A 399 6.67 29.74 15.44
CA GLU A 399 7.79 30.48 16.05
C GLU A 399 7.48 31.97 16.20
N MET A 400 6.87 32.58 15.18
CA MET A 400 6.48 34.00 15.22
C MET A 400 5.39 34.27 16.27
N SER A 401 4.41 33.37 16.44
CA SER A 401 3.38 33.49 17.48
C SER A 401 3.91 33.24 18.90
N LEU A 402 4.93 32.40 19.05
CA LEU A 402 5.65 32.22 20.32
C LEU A 402 6.47 33.47 20.68
N GLN A 403 7.07 34.15 19.71
CA GLN A 403 7.81 35.40 19.95
C GLN A 403 6.90 36.58 20.31
N THR A 404 5.72 36.70 19.71
CA THR A 404 4.78 37.79 20.03
C THR A 404 4.09 37.66 21.39
N SER A 405 4.02 36.45 21.97
CA SER A 405 3.50 36.25 23.34
C SER A 405 4.52 36.54 24.46
N SER A 406 5.77 36.85 24.10
CA SER A 406 6.86 37.15 25.05
C SER A 406 7.16 38.64 25.23
N ALA A 407 6.33 39.54 24.67
CA ALA A 407 6.52 40.97 24.86
C ALA A 407 6.24 41.37 26.33
N PRO A 408 7.17 42.02 27.04
CA PRO A 408 6.98 42.40 28.43
C PRO A 408 5.94 43.52 28.54
N GLU A 409 4.99 43.39 29.48
CA GLU A 409 4.02 44.45 29.79
C GLU A 409 4.74 45.77 30.12
N PRO A 410 4.22 46.91 29.64
CA PRO A 410 4.83 48.21 29.92
C PRO A 410 4.71 48.52 31.41
N LYS A 411 5.86 48.63 32.08
CA LYS A 411 5.95 49.07 33.48
C LYS A 411 5.29 50.44 33.62
N SER A 412 4.29 50.52 34.49
CA SER A 412 3.71 51.78 34.95
C SER A 412 4.78 52.63 35.63
N VAL A 413 4.96 53.86 35.14
CA VAL A 413 5.80 54.87 35.80
C VAL A 413 4.95 55.49 36.91
N SER A 414 5.30 55.20 38.17
CA SER A 414 4.72 55.88 39.33
C SER A 414 5.51 57.16 39.61
N ASP A 415 4.86 58.31 39.42
CA ASP A 415 5.34 59.61 39.89
C ASP A 415 5.34 59.67 41.41
N SER A 416 6.52 59.88 42.00
CA SER A 416 6.70 60.42 43.35
C SER A 416 8.22 60.69 43.47
N GLN A 417 8.74 61.82 43.95
CA GLN A 417 8.25 62.89 44.80
C GLN A 417 9.17 64.11 44.56
N ILE A 418 8.87 65.29 45.12
CA ILE A 418 9.67 65.85 46.24
C ILE A 418 9.13 67.24 46.63
N PRO A 419 9.14 67.57 47.94
CA PRO A 419 8.62 68.81 48.52
C PRO A 419 9.48 70.06 48.26
N LEU A 420 8.80 71.21 48.46
CA LEU A 420 9.18 72.63 48.41
C LEU A 420 9.15 73.30 47.04
#